data_AF-A0A3P6EHS1-F1
#
_entry.id   AF-A0A3P6EHS1-F1
#
_cell.length_a   1.000
_cell.length_b   1.000
_cell.length_c   1.000
_cell.angle_alpha   90.00
_cell.angle_beta   90.00
_cell.angle_gamma   90.00
#
_symmetry.space_group_name_H-M   'P 1'
#
loop_
_entity.id
_entity.type
_entity.pdbx_description
1 polymer ?
#
loop_
_entity_poly.entity_id
_entity_poly.type
_entity_poly.pdbx_seq_one_letter_code
_entity_poly.pdbx_strand_id
1 'polypeptide(L)'
;MSTLNESDPLKDVKPYKSRWKVHVKVLHSWKQYNPVHGDTLEMVLSDEANFTLSPSTGMYRATDHPFKMSIIQNTAITRSPLINEDMFLSLVDFKTVLDGSLKTCLLIDVIGQVLDLGDLETIQVSGKPRMKVEFTLRDMNDARVPCCLWGKFAEILYEGCSKDEEGKPICLIRFAKIGRFRGISLFQYINDLIIMFVRNVL
;
A
#
# COMPACT_ATOMS: atom_id res chain seq x y z
N MET A 1 39.28 -16.95 -4.29
CA MET A 1 38.28 -16.30 -5.18
C MET A 1 36.97 -16.26 -4.42
N SER A 2 36.62 -15.11 -3.84
CA SER A 2 35.33 -14.91 -3.16
C SER A 2 34.24 -14.70 -4.21
N THR A 3 33.16 -15.45 -4.11
CA THR A 3 31.96 -15.40 -4.95
C THR A 3 31.41 -13.97 -5.05
N LEU A 4 31.39 -13.40 -6.27
CA LEU A 4 31.02 -12.00 -6.55
C LEU A 4 29.52 -11.69 -6.45
N ASN A 5 28.66 -12.66 -6.11
CA ASN A 5 27.20 -12.55 -6.29
C ASN A 5 26.34 -12.89 -5.06
N GLU A 6 26.92 -13.06 -3.87
CA GLU A 6 26.10 -13.41 -2.70
C GLU A 6 25.51 -12.14 -2.07
N SER A 7 24.19 -11.97 -2.19
CA SER A 7 23.43 -10.97 -1.46
C SER A 7 22.87 -11.55 -0.17
N ASP A 8 22.85 -10.75 0.87
CA ASP A 8 22.17 -11.04 2.12
C ASP A 8 20.64 -11.03 1.90
N PRO A 9 19.91 -12.06 2.35
CA PRO A 9 18.47 -12.02 2.45
C PRO A 9 18.04 -10.90 3.39
N LEU A 10 16.91 -10.30 3.09
CA LEU A 10 16.47 -9.10 3.76
C LEU A 10 16.10 -9.37 5.24
N LYS A 11 15.62 -10.59 5.53
CA LYS A 11 15.38 -11.13 6.88
C LYS A 11 16.63 -11.24 7.76
N ASP A 12 17.81 -11.34 7.14
CA ASP A 12 19.08 -11.51 7.84
C ASP A 12 19.79 -10.18 8.09
N VAL A 13 19.20 -9.07 7.64
CA VAL A 13 19.66 -7.71 7.94
C VAL A 13 19.36 -7.40 9.41
N LYS A 14 20.43 -7.28 10.21
CA LYS A 14 20.40 -6.97 11.64
C LYS A 14 21.15 -5.68 11.92
N PRO A 15 20.74 -4.78 12.82
CA PRO A 15 21.40 -3.49 13.04
C PRO A 15 22.91 -3.52 13.37
N TYR A 16 23.41 -4.67 13.86
CA TYR A 16 24.75 -4.80 14.45
C TYR A 16 25.83 -5.32 13.48
N LYS A 17 25.46 -5.77 12.27
CA LYS A 17 26.46 -6.11 11.23
C LYS A 17 27.00 -4.78 10.66
N SER A 18 28.20 -4.79 10.11
CA SER A 18 28.82 -3.55 9.57
C SER A 18 28.61 -3.37 8.07
N ARG A 19 28.26 -4.45 7.35
CA ARG A 19 28.06 -4.47 5.90
C ARG A 19 26.97 -5.48 5.52
N TRP A 20 26.06 -5.05 4.66
CA TRP A 20 25.10 -5.91 3.94
C TRP A 20 25.11 -5.54 2.46
N LYS A 21 24.73 -6.48 1.62
CA LYS A 21 24.38 -6.24 0.22
C LYS A 21 23.05 -6.93 -0.04
N VAL A 22 22.02 -6.17 -0.40
CA VAL A 22 20.66 -6.70 -0.63
C VAL A 22 20.20 -6.40 -2.05
N HIS A 23 19.44 -7.31 -2.64
CA HIS A 23 18.67 -7.04 -3.86
C HIS A 23 17.21 -6.85 -3.46
N VAL A 24 16.64 -5.70 -3.81
CA VAL A 24 15.28 -5.33 -3.43
C VAL A 24 14.53 -4.71 -4.60
N LYS A 25 13.22 -4.96 -4.65
CA LYS A 25 12.25 -4.25 -5.49
C LYS A 25 11.65 -3.12 -4.67
N VAL A 26 11.62 -1.92 -5.24
CA VAL A 26 10.87 -0.80 -4.68
C VAL A 26 9.39 -1.00 -5.04
N LEU A 27 8.56 -1.28 -4.05
CA LEU A 27 7.12 -1.47 -4.25
C LEU A 27 6.40 -0.12 -4.26
N HIS A 28 6.86 0.80 -3.43
CA HIS A 28 6.25 2.12 -3.29
C HIS A 28 7.21 3.13 -2.66
N SER A 29 6.96 4.42 -2.87
CA SER A 29 7.73 5.50 -2.25
C SER A 29 6.94 6.79 -2.14
N TRP A 30 7.09 7.51 -1.04
CA TRP A 30 6.43 8.80 -0.82
C TRP A 30 7.36 9.81 -0.15
N LYS A 31 7.05 11.10 -0.31
CA LYS A 31 7.73 12.18 0.40
C LYS A 31 6.99 12.48 1.70
N GLN A 32 7.74 12.60 2.79
CA GLN A 32 7.22 12.95 4.09
C GLN A 32 8.04 14.08 4.71
N TYR A 33 7.36 15.07 5.28
CA TYR A 33 8.02 16.12 6.03
C TYR A 33 8.27 15.68 7.49
N ASN A 34 9.52 15.80 7.92
CA ASN A 34 9.94 15.61 9.30
C ASN A 34 10.36 16.98 9.89
N PRO A 35 9.79 17.44 11.02
CA PRO A 35 10.14 18.73 11.61
C PRO A 35 11.63 18.90 11.98
N VAL A 36 12.34 17.79 12.23
CA VAL A 36 13.75 17.78 12.64
C VAL A 36 14.67 17.64 11.42
N HIS A 37 14.28 16.84 10.42
CA HIS A 37 15.15 16.46 9.30
C HIS A 37 14.74 17.06 7.95
N GLY A 38 13.65 17.84 7.90
CA GLY A 38 13.09 18.39 6.67
C GLY A 38 12.39 17.33 5.82
N ASP A 39 12.45 17.48 4.50
CA ASP A 39 11.85 16.53 3.58
C ASP A 39 12.60 15.20 3.58
N THR A 40 11.87 14.11 3.77
CA THR A 40 12.36 12.73 3.76
C THR A 40 11.66 11.93 2.65
N LEU A 41 12.35 10.95 2.08
CA LEU A 41 11.77 9.97 1.16
C LEU A 41 11.64 8.64 1.93
N GLU A 42 10.42 8.12 2.02
CA GLU A 42 10.14 6.80 2.57
C GLU A 42 9.80 5.82 1.44
N MET A 43 10.17 4.55 1.62
CA MET A 43 10.05 3.51 0.59
C MET A 43 9.62 2.18 1.20
N VAL A 44 8.83 1.40 0.47
CA VAL A 44 8.57 -0.02 0.76
C VAL A 44 9.45 -0.87 -0.14
N LEU A 45 10.28 -1.72 0.46
CA LEU A 45 11.24 -2.57 -0.23
C LEU A 45 10.90 -4.03 0.00
N SER A 46 10.95 -4.88 -1.03
CA SER A 46 10.77 -6.34 -0.91
C SER A 46 11.90 -7.10 -1.60
N ASP A 47 12.30 -8.26 -1.10
CA ASP A 47 13.27 -9.17 -1.73
C ASP A 47 12.60 -10.43 -2.34
N GLU A 48 13.38 -11.28 -3.03
CA GLU A 48 12.90 -12.54 -3.61
C GLU A 48 12.45 -13.58 -2.56
N ALA A 49 12.82 -13.40 -1.29
CA ALA A 49 12.37 -14.26 -0.20
C ALA A 49 11.01 -13.83 0.39
N ASN A 50 10.29 -12.92 -0.29
CA ASN A 50 9.04 -12.31 0.19
C ASN A 50 9.20 -11.56 1.51
N PHE A 51 10.36 -10.95 1.75
CA PHE A 51 10.59 -10.19 2.96
C PHE A 51 10.64 -8.69 2.66
N THR A 52 9.87 -7.93 3.44
CA THR A 52 9.69 -6.49 3.26
C THR A 52 10.40 -5.69 4.36
N LEU A 53 11.30 -4.77 4.01
CA LEU A 53 11.81 -3.72 4.93
C LEU A 53 10.95 -2.47 4.77
N SER A 54 10.51 -1.73 5.78
CA SER A 54 11.04 -1.41 7.11
C SER A 54 9.92 -0.70 7.94
N PRO A 55 9.71 -0.94 9.25
CA PRO A 55 10.42 -0.24 10.34
C PRO A 55 10.06 1.15 10.85
N SER A 56 8.91 1.80 10.62
CA SER A 56 8.66 3.13 11.25
C SER A 56 8.05 3.03 12.66
N THR A 57 8.55 3.83 13.60
CA THR A 57 7.73 4.28 14.74
C THR A 57 6.74 5.32 14.19
N GLY A 58 5.45 5.01 14.20
CA GLY A 58 4.42 5.90 13.66
C GLY A 58 3.04 5.27 13.69
N MET A 59 2.02 6.08 13.44
CA MET A 59 0.62 5.64 13.41
C MET A 59 0.29 4.75 12.20
N TYR A 60 1.20 4.62 11.23
CA TYR A 60 1.01 3.92 9.94
C TYR A 60 2.26 3.15 9.52
N ARG A 61 2.10 1.86 9.18
CA ARG A 61 3.16 0.88 8.91
C ARG A 61 2.76 -0.01 7.75
N ALA A 62 3.62 -0.15 6.74
CA ALA A 62 3.35 -1.07 5.62
C ALA A 62 3.64 -2.56 5.95
N THR A 63 4.38 -2.84 7.03
CA THR A 63 4.84 -4.20 7.39
C THR A 63 4.86 -4.40 8.91
N ASP A 64 4.84 -5.64 9.37
CA ASP A 64 4.81 -6.03 10.79
C ASP A 64 6.20 -6.24 11.45
N HIS A 65 7.30 -6.14 10.68
CA HIS A 65 8.70 -6.28 11.12
C HIS A 65 9.15 -5.21 12.18
N PRO A 66 10.26 -5.40 12.95
CA PRO A 66 10.75 -4.42 13.95
C PRO A 66 11.87 -3.38 13.58
N PHE A 67 12.64 -3.49 12.47
CA PHE A 67 13.79 -2.57 12.15
C PHE A 67 13.73 -1.63 10.90
N LYS A 68 13.95 -0.31 11.05
CA LYS A 68 14.06 0.64 9.90
C LYS A 68 15.43 0.62 9.21
N MET A 69 15.46 0.74 7.89
CA MET A 69 16.68 1.05 7.14
C MET A 69 16.76 2.54 6.83
N SER A 70 17.93 3.13 7.03
CA SER A 70 18.22 4.53 6.68
C SER A 70 19.33 4.57 5.63
N ILE A 71 19.12 5.37 4.58
CA ILE A 71 20.15 5.64 3.58
C ILE A 71 21.08 6.72 4.15
N ILE A 72 22.34 6.35 4.36
CA ILE A 72 23.41 7.25 4.85
C ILE A 72 24.40 7.57 3.73
N GLN A 73 25.29 8.54 3.93
CA GLN A 73 26.25 9.03 2.92
C GLN A 73 27.08 7.91 2.25
N ASN A 74 27.38 6.83 2.96
CA ASN A 74 28.17 5.70 2.45
C ASN A 74 27.32 4.56 1.84
N THR A 75 26.04 4.80 1.57
CA THR A 75 25.16 3.80 0.94
C THR A 75 25.35 3.84 -0.58
N ALA A 76 25.73 2.71 -1.18
CA ALA A 76 25.77 2.56 -2.63
C ALA A 76 24.44 1.97 -3.14
N ILE A 77 23.80 2.63 -4.09
CA ILE A 77 22.57 2.18 -4.75
C ILE A 77 22.86 2.04 -6.24
N THR A 78 22.70 0.84 -6.78
CA THR A 78 22.88 0.55 -8.21
C THR A 78 21.67 -0.22 -8.74
N ARG A 79 21.46 -0.16 -10.06
CA ARG A 79 20.43 -0.99 -10.69
C ARG A 79 20.80 -2.47 -10.53
N SER A 80 19.84 -3.26 -10.07
CA SER A 80 19.97 -4.72 -10.00
C SER A 80 19.84 -5.33 -11.41
N PRO A 81 20.67 -6.32 -11.78
CA PRO A 81 20.43 -7.12 -12.98
C PRO A 81 19.30 -8.15 -12.79
N LEU A 82 18.88 -8.40 -11.54
CA LEU A 82 17.76 -9.28 -11.22
C LEU A 82 16.44 -8.55 -11.51
N ILE A 83 15.59 -9.20 -12.30
CA ILE A 83 14.23 -8.74 -12.63
C ILE A 83 13.26 -9.66 -11.91
N ASN A 84 12.43 -9.06 -11.06
CA ASN A 84 11.36 -9.76 -10.35
C ASN A 84 10.03 -9.07 -10.66
N GLU A 85 9.12 -9.79 -11.32
CA GLU A 85 7.81 -9.31 -11.75
C GLU A 85 6.71 -9.47 -10.69
N ASP A 86 7.00 -10.10 -9.55
CA ASP A 86 6.04 -10.28 -8.46
C ASP A 86 5.55 -8.91 -7.95
N MET A 87 4.24 -8.81 -7.73
CA MET A 87 3.62 -7.62 -7.19
C MET A 87 3.78 -7.51 -5.67
N PHE A 88 4.13 -8.59 -4.97
CA PHE A 88 4.25 -8.67 -3.51
C PHE A 88 2.97 -8.20 -2.81
N LEU A 89 1.84 -8.80 -3.19
CA LEU A 89 0.55 -8.45 -2.60
C LEU A 89 0.40 -9.04 -1.19
N SER A 90 -0.02 -8.22 -0.25
CA SER A 90 -0.39 -8.64 1.10
C SER A 90 -1.90 -8.56 1.29
N LEU A 91 -2.63 -9.42 0.57
CA LEU A 91 -4.09 -9.43 0.57
C LEU A 91 -4.64 -9.86 1.94
N VAL A 92 -5.68 -9.16 2.39
CA VAL A 92 -6.42 -9.53 3.62
C VAL A 92 -7.86 -9.90 3.32
N ASP A 93 -8.38 -10.88 4.05
CA ASP A 93 -9.78 -11.30 3.95
C ASP A 93 -10.70 -10.22 4.53
N PHE A 94 -11.84 -10.00 3.86
CA PHE A 94 -12.80 -8.97 4.30
C PHE A 94 -13.41 -9.29 5.65
N LYS A 95 -13.57 -10.57 5.98
CA LYS A 95 -14.03 -11.01 7.31
C LYS A 95 -13.10 -10.51 8.43
N THR A 96 -11.79 -10.61 8.23
CA THR A 96 -10.75 -10.15 9.19
C THR A 96 -10.71 -8.62 9.29
N VAL A 97 -11.12 -7.91 8.25
CA VAL A 97 -11.29 -6.46 8.31
C VAL A 97 -12.54 -6.09 9.12
N LEU A 98 -13.64 -6.78 8.88
CA LEU A 98 -14.93 -6.54 9.50
C LEU A 98 -14.96 -6.90 10.99
N ASP A 99 -14.27 -7.97 11.39
CA ASP A 99 -14.16 -8.38 12.80
C ASP A 99 -13.27 -7.44 13.64
N GLY A 100 -12.49 -6.57 12.99
CA GLY A 100 -11.63 -5.58 13.64
C GLY A 100 -10.42 -6.19 14.36
N SER A 101 -10.04 -7.42 14.02
CA SER A 101 -8.86 -8.11 14.55
C SER A 101 -7.53 -7.54 14.03
N LEU A 102 -7.58 -6.80 12.91
CA LEU A 102 -6.40 -6.18 12.32
C LEU A 102 -5.92 -4.97 13.12
N LYS A 103 -4.59 -4.86 13.24
CA LYS A 103 -3.94 -3.67 13.78
C LYS A 103 -4.17 -2.49 12.83
N THR A 104 -4.88 -1.47 13.27
CA THR A 104 -5.23 -0.29 12.46
C THR A 104 -4.03 0.54 12.00
N CYS A 105 -2.85 0.30 12.58
CA CYS A 105 -1.61 0.93 12.14
C CYS A 105 -0.97 0.23 10.94
N LEU A 106 -1.47 -0.94 10.50
CA LEU A 106 -0.95 -1.63 9.33
C LEU A 106 -1.68 -1.19 8.05
N LEU A 107 -0.91 -1.00 6.98
CA LEU A 107 -1.42 -0.86 5.62
C LEU A 107 -1.58 -2.25 5.02
N ILE A 108 -2.67 -2.46 4.27
CA ILE A 108 -3.08 -3.75 3.75
C ILE A 108 -3.38 -3.63 2.25
N ASP A 109 -3.29 -4.75 1.53
CA ASP A 109 -3.80 -4.83 0.16
C ASP A 109 -5.20 -5.47 0.17
N VAL A 110 -6.12 -4.95 -0.61
CA VAL A 110 -7.48 -5.50 -0.73
C VAL A 110 -7.90 -5.55 -2.19
N ILE A 111 -8.58 -6.63 -2.56
CA ILE A 111 -9.12 -6.84 -3.89
C ILE A 111 -10.59 -7.22 -3.79
N GLY A 112 -11.42 -6.62 -4.64
CA GLY A 112 -12.83 -6.95 -4.67
C GLY A 112 -13.55 -6.31 -5.84
N GLN A 113 -14.75 -6.78 -6.12
CA GLN A 113 -15.64 -6.15 -7.07
C GLN A 113 -16.22 -4.87 -6.49
N VAL A 114 -16.23 -3.80 -7.28
CA VAL A 114 -16.82 -2.51 -6.91
C VAL A 114 -18.34 -2.58 -6.99
N LEU A 115 -19.03 -2.25 -5.91
CA LEU A 115 -20.48 -2.12 -5.78
C LEU A 115 -20.82 -0.73 -5.23
N ASP A 116 -22.09 -0.34 -5.37
CA ASP A 116 -22.68 0.83 -4.71
C ASP A 116 -21.84 2.11 -4.82
N LEU A 117 -21.28 2.35 -6.00
CA LEU A 117 -20.46 3.54 -6.27
C LEU A 117 -21.34 4.79 -6.15
N GLY A 118 -20.99 5.66 -5.20
CA GLY A 118 -21.62 6.95 -5.02
C GLY A 118 -21.09 8.01 -5.99
N ASP A 119 -21.67 9.20 -5.92
CA ASP A 119 -21.24 10.35 -6.69
C ASP A 119 -19.84 10.83 -6.27
N LEU A 120 -19.16 11.49 -7.20
CA LEU A 120 -17.88 12.13 -6.94
C LEU A 120 -18.12 13.51 -6.28
N GLU A 121 -17.90 13.59 -4.97
CA GLU A 121 -18.19 14.77 -4.16
C GLU A 121 -16.96 15.66 -3.96
N THR A 122 -17.13 16.98 -3.92
CA THR A 122 -16.08 17.92 -3.46
C THR A 122 -16.29 18.26 -1.98
N ILE A 123 -15.35 17.84 -1.13
CA ILE A 123 -15.40 18.07 0.32
C ILE A 123 -14.31 19.07 0.74
N GLN A 124 -14.67 20.03 1.58
CA GLN A 124 -13.70 20.97 2.15
C GLN A 124 -12.99 20.36 3.35
N VAL A 125 -11.67 20.18 3.27
CA VAL A 125 -10.82 19.65 4.35
C VAL A 125 -9.72 20.66 4.66
N SER A 126 -9.75 21.22 5.88
CA SER A 126 -8.81 22.28 6.30
C SER A 126 -8.74 23.45 5.31
N GLY A 127 -9.89 23.88 4.79
CA GLY A 127 -10.01 24.98 3.82
C GLY A 127 -9.53 24.66 2.40
N LYS A 128 -9.16 23.41 2.10
CA LYS A 128 -8.80 22.96 0.76
C LYS A 128 -9.86 22.00 0.22
N PRO A 129 -10.35 22.20 -1.02
CA PRO A 129 -11.26 21.25 -1.65
C PRO A 129 -10.53 19.94 -1.93
N ARG A 130 -11.20 18.82 -1.64
CA ARG A 130 -10.74 17.46 -1.90
C ARG A 130 -11.89 16.66 -2.49
N MET A 131 -11.65 16.03 -3.63
CA MET A 131 -12.61 15.08 -4.20
C MET A 131 -12.72 13.85 -3.30
N LYS A 132 -13.91 13.27 -3.21
CA LYS A 132 -14.22 12.08 -2.41
C LYS A 132 -15.21 11.21 -3.16
N VAL A 133 -15.05 9.90 -3.07
CA VAL A 133 -16.07 8.93 -3.49
C VAL A 133 -16.20 7.84 -2.44
N GLU A 134 -17.45 7.40 -2.21
CA GLU A 134 -17.77 6.24 -1.36
C GLU A 134 -18.28 5.11 -2.24
N PHE A 135 -17.96 3.87 -1.88
CA PHE A 135 -18.34 2.66 -2.59
C PHE A 135 -18.21 1.45 -1.68
N THR A 136 -18.64 0.29 -2.16
CA THR A 136 -18.49 -0.98 -1.45
C THR A 136 -17.58 -1.91 -2.26
N LEU A 137 -16.64 -2.58 -1.61
CA LEU A 137 -15.96 -3.73 -2.19
C LEU A 137 -16.66 -5.01 -1.76
N ARG A 138 -16.79 -5.95 -2.69
CA ARG A 138 -17.26 -7.32 -2.45
C ARG A 138 -16.18 -8.34 -2.78
N ASP A 139 -15.95 -9.30 -1.89
CA ASP A 139 -15.08 -10.45 -2.13
C ASP A 139 -15.82 -11.66 -2.73
N MET A 140 -15.11 -12.78 -2.94
CA MET A 140 -15.66 -14.02 -3.48
C MET A 140 -16.69 -14.73 -2.57
N ASN A 141 -16.74 -14.37 -1.28
CA ASN A 141 -17.65 -14.92 -0.29
C ASN A 141 -18.88 -14.02 -0.06
N ASP A 142 -19.11 -13.03 -0.93
CA ASP A 142 -20.12 -11.97 -0.80
C ASP A 142 -19.95 -11.11 0.46
N ALA A 143 -18.79 -11.16 1.14
CA ALA A 143 -18.50 -10.23 2.23
C ALA A 143 -18.30 -8.83 1.65
N ARG A 144 -18.79 -7.81 2.35
CA ARG A 144 -18.85 -6.44 1.86
C ARG A 144 -18.17 -5.49 2.82
N VAL A 145 -17.21 -4.72 2.30
CA VAL A 145 -16.51 -3.69 3.08
C VAL A 145 -16.76 -2.34 2.45
N PRO A 146 -17.29 -1.37 3.21
CA PRO A 146 -17.45 -0.02 2.70
C PRO A 146 -16.08 0.67 2.60
N CYS A 147 -15.91 1.46 1.56
CA CYS A 147 -14.65 2.03 1.14
C CYS A 147 -14.83 3.53 0.84
N CYS A 148 -13.77 4.30 1.08
CA CYS A 148 -13.75 5.71 0.73
C CYS A 148 -12.39 6.12 0.16
N LEU A 149 -12.41 6.73 -1.02
CA LEU A 149 -11.22 7.28 -1.69
C LEU A 149 -11.32 8.78 -1.82
N TRP A 150 -10.15 9.42 -1.89
CA TRP A 150 -10.01 10.87 -1.94
C TRP A 150 -9.05 11.32 -3.05
N GLY A 151 -9.23 12.56 -3.51
CA GLY A 151 -8.42 13.21 -4.52
C GLY A 151 -8.40 12.44 -5.85
N LYS A 152 -7.23 12.40 -6.49
CA LYS A 152 -7.03 11.77 -7.80
C LYS A 152 -7.48 10.30 -7.86
N PHE A 153 -7.38 9.57 -6.76
CA PHE A 153 -7.80 8.16 -6.72
C PHE A 153 -9.32 8.00 -6.73
N ALA A 154 -10.05 8.96 -6.15
CA ALA A 154 -11.51 9.01 -6.28
C ALA A 154 -11.92 9.22 -7.74
N GLU A 155 -11.26 10.16 -8.42
CA GLU A 155 -11.48 10.44 -9.85
C GLU A 155 -11.17 9.21 -10.72
N ILE A 156 -10.01 8.56 -10.52
CA ILE A 156 -9.62 7.35 -11.24
C ILE A 156 -10.65 6.22 -11.04
N LEU A 157 -11.08 5.99 -9.79
CA LEU A 157 -12.08 4.95 -9.52
C LEU A 157 -13.40 5.27 -10.25
N TYR A 158 -13.89 6.49 -10.07
CA TYR A 158 -15.16 6.95 -10.60
C TYR A 158 -15.20 6.87 -12.13
N GLU A 159 -14.16 7.37 -12.80
CA GLU A 159 -14.05 7.28 -14.26
C GLU A 159 -13.95 5.85 -14.77
N GLY A 160 -13.19 4.99 -14.08
CA GLY A 160 -13.02 3.59 -14.47
C GLY A 160 -14.31 2.79 -14.39
N CYS A 161 -15.15 3.09 -13.39
CA CYS A 161 -16.46 2.45 -13.24
C CYS A 161 -17.54 3.05 -14.14
N SER A 162 -17.44 4.35 -14.47
CA SER A 162 -18.43 5.04 -15.32
C SER A 162 -18.33 4.67 -16.80
N LYS A 163 -17.20 4.12 -17.23
CA LYS A 163 -16.90 3.78 -18.64
C LYS A 163 -17.17 2.31 -18.97
N ASP A 164 -17.55 1.48 -17.99
CA ASP A 164 -17.72 0.04 -18.17
C ASP A 164 -19.20 -0.31 -18.39
N GLU A 165 -19.56 -0.65 -19.64
CA GLU A 165 -20.89 -1.16 -19.97
C GLU A 165 -21.02 -2.66 -19.67
N GLU A 166 -19.89 -3.37 -19.49
CA GLU A 166 -19.80 -4.83 -19.44
C GLU A 166 -19.35 -5.32 -18.05
N GLY A 167 -20.22 -5.12 -17.07
CA GLY A 167 -20.07 -5.67 -15.72
C GLY A 167 -19.37 -4.74 -14.73
N LYS A 168 -19.46 -5.09 -13.43
CA LYS A 168 -18.89 -4.28 -12.35
C LYS A 168 -17.39 -4.55 -12.20
N PRO A 169 -16.52 -3.53 -12.21
CA PRO A 169 -15.06 -3.72 -12.25
C PRO A 169 -14.51 -4.33 -10.96
N ILE A 170 -13.39 -5.05 -11.08
CA ILE A 170 -12.59 -5.51 -9.94
C ILE A 170 -11.50 -4.47 -9.67
N CYS A 171 -11.42 -4.05 -8.41
CA CYS A 171 -10.47 -3.05 -7.93
C CYS A 171 -9.50 -3.70 -6.93
N LEU A 172 -8.21 -3.55 -7.19
CA LEU A 172 -7.13 -3.81 -6.25
C LEU A 172 -6.66 -2.48 -5.68
N ILE A 173 -6.74 -2.35 -4.36
CA ILE A 173 -6.27 -1.20 -3.59
C ILE A 173 -5.08 -1.64 -2.77
N ARG A 174 -3.92 -1.02 -3.03
CA ARG A 174 -2.68 -1.34 -2.31
C ARG A 174 -2.35 -0.32 -1.23
N PHE A 175 -1.79 -0.80 -0.12
CA PHE A 175 -1.43 0.02 1.04
C PHE A 175 -2.61 0.80 1.63
N ALA A 176 -3.80 0.21 1.62
CA ALA A 176 -5.00 0.77 2.24
C ALA A 176 -4.84 0.86 3.76
N LYS A 177 -5.29 1.96 4.36
CA LYS A 177 -5.40 2.09 5.81
C LYS A 177 -6.80 1.68 6.26
N ILE A 178 -6.86 0.99 7.39
CA ILE A 178 -8.13 0.70 8.07
C ILE A 178 -8.50 1.91 8.91
N GLY A 179 -9.60 2.58 8.56
CA GLY A 179 -10.23 3.63 9.35
C GLY A 179 -11.50 3.14 10.04
N ARG A 180 -11.98 3.90 11.01
CA ARG A 180 -13.35 3.78 11.51
C ARG A 180 -14.03 5.13 11.33
N PHE A 181 -15.21 5.13 10.74
CA PHE A 181 -16.05 6.33 10.67
C PHE A 181 -17.47 5.95 11.07
N ARG A 182 -18.02 6.69 12.06
CA ARG A 182 -19.31 6.43 12.68
C ARG A 182 -19.51 4.99 13.21
N GLY A 183 -18.44 4.36 13.72
CA GLY A 183 -18.48 3.02 14.29
C GLY A 183 -18.37 1.87 13.29
N ILE A 184 -18.32 2.17 11.98
CA ILE A 184 -18.15 1.18 10.91
C ILE A 184 -16.67 1.19 10.47
N SER A 185 -16.07 0.00 10.34
CA SER A 185 -14.76 -0.15 9.71
C SER A 185 -14.85 0.23 8.23
N LEU A 186 -14.08 1.23 7.82
CA LEU A 186 -14.05 1.76 6.46
C LEU A 186 -12.60 1.81 6.01
N PHE A 187 -12.30 1.43 4.78
CA PHE A 187 -10.98 1.75 4.24
C PHE A 187 -10.86 3.26 4.06
N GLN A 188 -9.87 3.83 4.73
CA GLN A 188 -9.50 5.23 4.60
C GLN A 188 -8.11 5.31 4.00
N TYR A 189 -7.88 6.33 3.21
CA TYR A 189 -6.66 6.49 2.46
C TYR A 189 -5.59 7.32 3.20
N ILE A 190 -4.31 7.07 2.92
CA ILE A 190 -3.16 7.94 3.21
C ILE A 190 -2.48 8.25 1.88
N ASN A 191 -2.18 9.52 1.63
CA ASN A 191 -1.61 10.19 0.44
C ASN A 191 -0.88 9.44 -0.71
N ASP A 192 -0.57 8.14 -0.68
CA ASP A 192 0.09 7.44 -1.78
C ASP A 192 -0.45 5.99 -2.07
N LEU A 193 -1.55 5.86 -2.81
CA LEU A 193 -2.26 4.61 -3.16
C LEU A 193 -1.74 4.10 -4.49
N ILE A 194 -1.91 2.81 -4.69
CA ILE A 194 -1.97 2.26 -6.04
C ILE A 194 -3.35 1.61 -6.20
N ILE A 195 -4.14 2.13 -7.14
CA ILE A 195 -5.36 1.50 -7.60
C ILE A 195 -5.04 0.84 -8.93
N MET A 196 -5.27 -0.47 -9.00
CA MET A 196 -5.22 -1.21 -10.26
C MET A 196 -6.61 -1.77 -10.54
N PHE A 197 -7.11 -1.49 -11.74
CA PHE A 197 -8.29 -2.18 -12.25
C PHE A 197 -7.85 -3.49 -12.88
N VAL A 198 -8.38 -4.59 -12.37
CA VAL A 198 -8.23 -5.89 -13.01
C VAL A 198 -9.47 -6.07 -13.87
N ARG A 199 -9.32 -5.92 -15.19
CA ARG A 199 -10.42 -6.22 -16.12
C ARG A 199 -10.65 -7.73 -16.13
N ASN A 200 -11.91 -8.15 -16.07
CA ASN A 200 -12.26 -9.52 -16.42
C ASN A 200 -11.91 -9.72 -17.90
N VAL A 201 -10.89 -10.53 -18.16
CA VAL A 201 -10.77 -11.21 -19.45
C VAL A 201 -11.46 -12.55 -19.23
N LEU A 202 -12.77 -12.57 -19.45
CA LEU A 202 -13.47 -13.83 -19.73
C LEU A 202 -13.61 -13.96 -21.25
#